data_AF-A0AAP0JC08-F1
#
_entry.id   AF-A0AAP0JC08-F1
#
_cell.length_a   1.000
_cell.length_b   1.000
_cell.length_c   1.000
_cell.angle_alpha   90.00
_cell.angle_beta   90.00
_cell.angle_gamma   90.00
#
_symmetry.space_group_name_H-M   'P 1'
#
loop_
_entity.id
_entity.type
_entity.pdbx_description
1 polymer ?
#
loop_
_entity_poly.entity_id
_entity_poly.type
_entity_poly.pdbx_seq_one_letter_code
_entity_poly.pdbx_strand_id
1 'polypeptide(L)'
;MLRPRRRIIKKPKRNHNLVARKYWLQRYSLFSLYNKGIQMDEDGWFSVTPEAIAIRQARRCAGKIVIDGFTGVGGNGIQFARM
;
A
#
# COMPACT_ATOMS: atom_id res chain seq x y z
N MET A 1 -0.69 0.24 51.64
CA MET A 1 0.15 -0.34 50.57
C MET A 1 0.00 0.49 49.29
N LEU A 2 1.05 1.21 48.87
CA LEU A 2 1.03 2.00 47.63
C LEU A 2 1.33 1.09 46.44
N ARG A 3 0.47 1.09 45.41
CA ARG A 3 0.69 0.32 44.17
C ARG A 3 1.85 0.95 43.38
N PRO A 4 2.82 0.17 42.88
CA PRO A 4 3.91 0.72 42.09
C PRO A 4 3.38 1.29 40.77
N ARG A 5 3.83 2.50 40.41
CA ARG A 5 3.51 3.11 39.10
C ARG A 5 4.05 2.23 37.98
N ARG A 6 3.17 1.74 37.10
CA ARG A 6 3.56 1.05 35.86
C ARG A 6 4.47 1.95 35.05
N ARG A 7 5.71 1.51 34.80
CA ARG A 7 6.66 2.17 33.92
C ARG A 7 6.12 2.08 32.49
N ILE A 8 5.68 3.21 31.93
CA ILE A 8 5.21 3.27 30.54
C ILE A 8 6.44 3.06 29.64
N ILE A 9 6.58 1.87 29.07
CA ILE A 9 7.59 1.59 28.05
C ILE A 9 7.13 2.34 26.78
N LYS A 10 7.81 3.45 26.43
CA LYS A 10 7.58 4.12 25.16
C LYS A 10 7.99 3.17 24.03
N LYS A 11 7.03 2.79 23.17
CA LYS A 11 7.35 2.03 21.96
C LYS A 11 8.37 2.82 21.12
N PRO A 12 9.38 2.16 20.52
CA PRO A 12 10.35 2.84 19.68
C PRO A 12 9.61 3.55 18.53
N LYS A 13 9.98 4.81 18.27
CA LYS A 13 9.48 5.56 17.11
C LYS A 13 9.85 4.77 15.84
N ARG A 14 8.86 4.49 14.99
CA ARG A 14 9.10 3.80 13.71
C ARG A 14 10.04 4.65 12.86
N ASN A 15 11.13 4.05 12.40
CA ASN A 15 12.11 4.72 11.56
C ASN A 15 11.60 4.69 10.10
N HIS A 16 11.09 5.81 9.60
CA HIS A 16 10.45 5.92 8.28
C HIS A 16 11.35 5.39 7.14
N ASN A 17 12.68 5.60 7.25
CA ASN A 17 13.67 5.12 6.29
C ASN A 17 13.71 3.59 6.13
N LEU A 18 13.51 2.83 7.20
CA LEU A 18 13.49 1.36 7.12
C LEU A 18 12.22 0.84 6.46
N VAL A 19 11.12 1.57 6.61
CA VAL A 19 9.84 1.16 6.05
C VAL A 19 9.79 1.44 4.55
N ALA A 20 10.25 2.61 4.11
CA ALA A 20 10.43 2.90 2.69
C ALA A 20 11.33 1.85 2.01
N ARG A 21 12.44 1.44 2.66
CA ARG A 21 13.33 0.40 2.14
C ARG A 21 12.63 -0.96 1.98
N LYS A 22 11.78 -1.35 2.92
CA LYS A 22 11.01 -2.61 2.83
C LYS A 22 10.13 -2.63 1.58
N TYR A 23 9.38 -1.55 1.34
CA TYR A 23 8.47 -1.47 0.18
C TYR A 23 9.22 -1.28 -1.14
N TRP A 24 10.34 -0.55 -1.14
CA TRP A 24 11.23 -0.44 -2.30
C TRP A 24 11.74 -1.79 -2.79
N LEU A 25 12.15 -2.67 -1.87
CA LEU A 25 12.58 -4.03 -2.21
C LEU A 25 11.45 -4.87 -2.81
N GLN A 26 10.19 -4.53 -2.50
CA GLN A 26 8.99 -5.21 -2.98
C GLN A 26 8.30 -4.47 -4.14
N ARG A 27 8.93 -3.44 -4.72
CA ARG A 27 8.30 -2.56 -5.72
C ARG A 27 7.71 -3.31 -6.92
N TYR A 28 8.31 -4.43 -7.34
CA TYR A 28 7.78 -5.26 -8.43
C TYR A 28 6.56 -6.10 -8.04
N SER A 29 6.34 -6.34 -6.75
CA SER A 29 5.10 -6.93 -6.24
C SER A 29 3.98 -5.90 -6.15
N LEU A 30 4.33 -4.61 -5.97
CA LEU A 30 3.38 -3.50 -6.00
C LEU A 30 2.97 -3.19 -7.45
N PHE A 31 3.95 -3.06 -8.34
CA PHE A 31 3.78 -2.89 -9.78
C PHE A 31 4.83 -3.70 -10.56
N SER A 32 4.40 -4.73 -11.27
CA SER A 32 5.27 -5.58 -12.11
C SER A 32 6.04 -4.78 -13.16
N LEU A 33 5.42 -3.71 -13.67
CA LEU A 33 6.00 -2.80 -14.65
C LEU A 33 6.65 -1.56 -14.00
N TYR A 34 7.11 -1.64 -12.75
CA TYR A 34 7.68 -0.49 -12.02
C TYR A 34 8.72 0.31 -12.84
N ASN A 35 9.61 -0.38 -13.55
CA ASN A 35 10.66 0.25 -14.36
C ASN A 35 10.16 0.98 -15.62
N LYS A 36 8.87 0.86 -15.98
CA LYS A 36 8.28 1.58 -17.12
C LYS A 36 7.82 3.00 -16.76
N GLY A 37 8.38 3.58 -15.70
CA GLY A 37 8.10 4.97 -15.29
C GLY A 37 7.04 5.11 -14.20
N ILE A 38 6.80 4.08 -13.38
CA ILE A 38 5.90 4.22 -12.22
C ILE A 38 6.49 5.22 -11.24
N GLN A 39 5.65 6.17 -10.81
CA GLN A 39 5.97 7.15 -9.77
C GLN A 39 5.15 6.83 -8.52
N MET A 40 5.77 7.03 -7.36
CA MET A 40 5.20 6.75 -6.05
C MET A 40 5.42 7.96 -5.16
N ASP A 41 4.38 8.41 -4.48
CA ASP A 41 4.49 9.33 -3.35
C ASP A 41 4.83 8.57 -2.06
N GLU A 42 5.05 9.32 -0.97
CA GLU A 42 5.40 8.73 0.33
C GLU A 42 4.31 7.77 0.82
N ASP A 43 3.04 8.21 0.78
CA ASP A 43 1.90 7.43 1.28
C ASP A 43 1.55 6.23 0.40
N GLY A 44 1.79 6.32 -0.91
CA GLY A 44 1.58 5.24 -1.87
C GLY A 44 2.36 3.99 -1.54
N TRP A 45 3.59 4.11 -1.02
CA TRP A 45 4.40 2.96 -0.62
C TRP A 45 3.73 2.11 0.46
N PHE A 46 2.95 2.72 1.34
CA PHE A 46 2.28 2.05 2.45
C PHE A 46 0.85 1.62 2.12
N SER A 47 0.20 2.31 1.19
CA SER A 47 -1.23 2.19 0.92
C SER A 47 -1.56 1.43 -0.36
N VAL A 48 -0.65 1.40 -1.34
CA VAL A 48 -0.94 0.76 -2.62
C VAL A 48 -1.24 -0.73 -2.44
N THR A 49 -2.33 -1.18 -3.07
CA THR A 49 -2.70 -2.59 -3.10
C THR A 49 -1.74 -3.33 -4.04
N PRO A 50 -1.04 -4.40 -3.59
CA PRO A 50 -0.17 -5.19 -4.47
C PRO A 50 -0.91 -5.67 -5.73
N GLU A 51 -0.24 -5.61 -6.89
CA GLU A 51 -0.86 -5.83 -8.20
C GLU A 51 -1.67 -7.13 -8.28
N ALA A 52 -1.15 -8.23 -7.72
CA ALA A 52 -1.85 -9.52 -7.72
C ALA A 52 -3.19 -9.48 -6.97
N ILE A 53 -3.29 -8.68 -5.89
CA ILE A 53 -4.52 -8.52 -5.11
C ILE A 53 -5.50 -7.62 -5.88
N ALA A 54 -5.00 -6.52 -6.47
CA ALA A 54 -5.80 -5.61 -7.28
C ALA A 54 -6.43 -6.33 -8.50
N ILE A 55 -5.66 -7.19 -9.20
CA ILE A 55 -6.17 -8.03 -10.30
C ILE A 55 -7.31 -8.93 -9.81
N ARG A 56 -7.15 -9.56 -8.64
CA ARG A 56 -8.18 -10.45 -8.09
C ARG A 56 -9.44 -9.69 -7.69
N GLN A 57 -9.31 -8.47 -7.18
CA GLN A 57 -10.45 -7.61 -6.88
C GLN A 57 -11.17 -7.18 -8.16
N ALA A 58 -10.42 -6.72 -9.17
CA ALA A 58 -10.97 -6.33 -10.46
C ALA A 58 -11.77 -7.44 -11.15
N ARG A 59 -11.25 -8.68 -11.15
CA ARG A 59 -11.96 -9.85 -11.70
C ARG A 59 -13.29 -10.16 -11.00
N ARG A 60 -13.44 -9.80 -9.73
CA ARG A 60 -14.67 -10.04 -8.95
C ARG A 60 -15.67 -8.89 -9.09
N CYS A 61 -15.19 -7.67 -9.29
CA CYS A 61 -15.99 -6.47 -9.45
C CYS A 61 -16.35 -6.23 -10.93
N ALA A 62 -16.95 -7.24 -11.59
CA ALA A 62 -17.37 -7.13 -12.98
C ALA A 62 -18.46 -6.07 -13.14
N GLY A 63 -18.14 -4.96 -13.79
CA GLY A 63 -19.05 -3.85 -14.04
C GLY A 63 -18.55 -2.96 -15.17
N LYS A 64 -19.45 -2.21 -15.81
CA LYS A 64 -19.10 -1.31 -16.93
C LYS A 64 -18.47 0.02 -16.47
N ILE A 65 -18.81 0.45 -15.24
CA ILE A 65 -18.38 1.73 -14.67
C ILE A 65 -17.97 1.45 -13.23
N VAL A 66 -16.78 1.91 -12.83
CA VAL A 66 -16.22 1.75 -11.48
C VAL A 66 -15.90 3.13 -10.91
N ILE A 67 -16.24 3.32 -9.63
CA ILE A 67 -15.84 4.50 -8.86
C ILE A 67 -14.83 4.05 -7.81
N ASP A 68 -13.59 4.50 -7.95
CA ASP A 68 -12.55 4.34 -6.93
C ASP A 68 -12.45 5.63 -6.10
N GLY A 69 -13.15 5.66 -4.96
CA GLY A 69 -13.22 6.84 -4.11
C GLY A 69 -11.91 7.22 -3.41
N PHE A 70 -10.91 6.31 -3.39
CA PHE A 70 -9.64 6.50 -2.70
C PHE A 70 -8.50 5.82 -3.48
N THR A 71 -8.30 6.25 -4.73
CA THR A 71 -7.42 5.53 -5.66
C THR A 71 -5.93 5.58 -5.30
N GLY A 72 -5.50 6.60 -4.54
CA GLY A 72 -4.09 6.82 -4.21
C GLY A 72 -3.23 6.90 -5.48
N VAL A 73 -2.15 6.12 -5.53
CA VAL A 73 -1.29 5.98 -6.73
C VAL A 73 -1.88 5.08 -7.83
N GLY A 74 -3.15 4.69 -7.72
CA GLY A 74 -3.92 4.03 -8.79
C GLY A 74 -3.80 2.51 -8.85
N GLY A 75 -3.29 1.84 -7.80
CA GLY A 75 -3.08 0.38 -7.82
C GLY A 75 -4.31 -0.45 -8.19
N ASN A 76 -5.47 -0.12 -7.59
CA ASN A 76 -6.74 -0.79 -7.91
C ASN A 76 -7.35 -0.27 -9.21
N GLY A 77 -7.39 1.06 -9.39
CA GLY A 77 -7.91 1.72 -10.59
C GLY A 77 -7.31 1.17 -11.89
N ILE A 78 -6.00 0.96 -11.94
CA ILE A 78 -5.31 0.38 -13.11
C ILE A 78 -5.87 -1.01 -13.45
N GLN A 79 -6.14 -1.85 -12.46
CA GLN A 79 -6.63 -3.21 -12.72
C GLN A 79 -8.12 -3.23 -13.06
N PHE A 80 -8.93 -2.32 -12.49
CA PHE A 80 -10.32 -2.14 -12.91
C PHE A 80 -10.40 -1.70 -14.37
N ALA A 81 -9.51 -0.81 -14.84
CA ALA A 81 -9.49 -0.35 -16.23
C ALA A 81 -9.04 -1.42 -17.25
N ARG A 82 -8.45 -2.53 -16.80
CA ARG A 82 -8.00 -3.63 -17.67
C ARG A 82 -9.03 -4.73 -17.87
N MET A 83 -10.11 -4.73 -17.10
CA MET A 83 -11.20 -5.72 -17.17
C MET A 83 -12.34 -5.18 -18.03
#